data_AF-A0ABD6EKP3-F1
#
_entry.id   AF-A0ABD6EKP3-F1
#
_cell.length_a   1.000
_cell.length_b   1.000
_cell.length_c   1.000
_cell.angle_alpha   90.00
_cell.angle_beta   90.00
_cell.angle_gamma   90.00
#
_symmetry.space_group_name_H-M   'P 1'
#
loop_
_entity.id
_entity.type
_entity.pdbx_description
1 polymer ?
#
loop_
_entity_poly.entity_id
_entity_poly.type
_entity_poly.pdbx_seq_one_letter_code
_entity_poly.pdbx_strand_id
1 'polypeptide(L)'
;MNDSEHSTGGDTNASVAASVSNTSNDLASFLIQSGCQDPVIANYLYWYLTVEIEATASIDSSKLSNEYKRIRARLQKALQMAGGEARQRENSIRMQKKLVETLVSMTKLVSQETGGRTQKEKALRKAIREHSDLKDMPGLCLPVDPLVKVKAIVPEATMVFNSTRMPIKLCFETETNERYTTVFKSGDDLRQDQLVVQMIRIMDRLLRREGLDLRLTPYSVLATSPNDGFIEFVKSTPLTSVMSNWSSIQEFLRSFRPSPNSRYGIEHEVLENYVRSCAGYSIICYILGIGDRHLNNLLLCESGRLFHIDFGFFLGRDPKPLPPPMKLTTEMVNAMGGLDSKEWKDFRGFCFSAFNILRRHANLILNLFSLMLDAGIPDIAIEKDKAVQKVEQRFHLEMTEEMADQHIQMLIDESVNAKMPIIVDLVHNFTQYMRN
;
A
#
# COMPACT_ATOMS: atom_id res chain seq x y z
N MET A 1 -62.32 -20.93 22.80
CA MET A 1 -62.44 -19.53 22.37
C MET A 1 -61.58 -18.72 23.33
N ASN A 2 -60.30 -18.54 23.01
CA ASN A 2 -59.73 -17.34 22.35
C ASN A 2 -59.86 -16.11 23.28
N ASP A 3 -58.86 -15.27 23.55
CA ASP A 3 -57.54 -15.04 22.97
C ASP A 3 -56.73 -14.11 23.90
N SER A 4 -55.44 -14.00 23.59
CA SER A 4 -54.55 -12.81 23.72
C SER A 4 -53.55 -12.71 24.88
N GLU A 5 -52.35 -13.20 24.56
CA GLU A 5 -51.04 -12.76 25.02
C GLU A 5 -50.70 -11.35 24.45
N HIS A 6 -50.06 -10.49 25.26
CA HIS A 6 -49.17 -9.41 24.81
C HIS A 6 -48.12 -9.14 25.93
N SER A 7 -46.86 -9.54 25.69
CA SER A 7 -45.73 -8.65 25.36
C SER A 7 -44.90 -8.18 26.57
N THR A 8 -43.87 -8.98 26.93
CA THR A 8 -42.68 -8.53 27.66
C THR A 8 -41.44 -8.77 26.79
N GLY A 9 -41.16 -7.84 25.87
CA GLY A 9 -39.91 -7.77 25.12
C GLY A 9 -38.99 -6.73 25.75
N GLY A 10 -38.05 -7.17 26.60
CA GLY A 10 -37.09 -6.26 27.25
C GLY A 10 -35.83 -6.94 27.79
N ASP A 11 -35.89 -8.20 28.22
CA ASP A 11 -34.84 -8.77 29.07
C ASP A 11 -33.81 -9.69 28.37
N THR A 12 -33.90 -9.87 27.05
CA THR A 12 -33.00 -10.80 26.32
C THR A 12 -31.71 -10.17 25.80
N ASN A 13 -31.61 -8.84 25.69
CA ASN A 13 -30.38 -8.18 25.22
C ASN A 13 -29.35 -7.93 26.33
N ALA A 14 -29.77 -7.77 27.58
CA ALA A 14 -28.86 -7.53 28.71
C ALA A 14 -28.20 -8.82 29.24
N SER A 15 -28.91 -9.97 29.17
CA SER A 15 -28.42 -11.24 29.71
C SER A 15 -27.38 -11.94 28.82
N VAL A 16 -27.33 -11.63 27.51
CA VAL A 16 -26.31 -12.16 26.59
C VAL A 16 -25.01 -11.35 26.66
N ALA A 17 -25.08 -10.04 26.93
CA ALA A 17 -23.88 -9.25 27.26
C ALA A 17 -23.19 -9.77 28.53
N ALA A 18 -23.96 -10.30 29.48
CA ALA A 18 -23.46 -10.88 30.72
C ALA A 18 -22.96 -12.33 30.61
N SER A 19 -23.30 -13.08 29.55
CA SER A 19 -22.76 -14.44 29.35
C SER A 19 -21.45 -14.46 28.55
N VAL A 20 -21.11 -13.34 27.89
CA VAL A 20 -19.78 -13.09 27.32
C VAL A 20 -18.85 -12.40 28.33
N SER A 21 -19.36 -11.89 29.46
CA SER A 21 -18.57 -11.16 30.47
C SER A 21 -17.65 -12.03 31.35
N ASN A 22 -17.45 -13.31 31.00
CA ASN A 22 -16.43 -14.16 31.63
C ASN A 22 -15.13 -14.23 30.80
N THR A 23 -14.97 -13.37 29.80
CA THR A 23 -13.71 -13.23 29.07
C THR A 23 -12.74 -12.37 29.87
N SER A 24 -11.59 -12.94 30.22
CA SER A 24 -10.39 -12.25 30.70
C SER A 24 -10.25 -10.83 30.12
N ASN A 25 -9.91 -9.86 30.98
CA ASN A 25 -9.47 -8.49 30.63
C ASN A 25 -8.12 -8.49 29.87
N ASP A 26 -7.93 -9.42 28.94
CA ASP A 26 -6.72 -9.50 28.11
C ASP A 26 -6.92 -8.77 26.77
N LEU A 27 -5.79 -8.40 26.16
CA LEU A 27 -5.77 -7.68 24.89
C LEU A 27 -6.46 -8.46 23.76
N ALA A 28 -6.40 -9.81 23.78
CA ALA A 28 -7.02 -10.63 22.75
C ALA A 28 -8.55 -10.55 22.82
N SER A 29 -9.14 -10.58 24.01
CA SER A 29 -10.57 -10.39 24.23
C SER A 29 -11.03 -9.02 23.70
N PHE A 30 -10.26 -7.96 23.99
CA PHE A 30 -10.54 -6.60 23.48
C PHE A 30 -10.54 -6.53 21.95
N LEU A 31 -9.52 -7.11 21.30
CA LEU A 31 -9.43 -7.15 19.84
C LEU A 31 -10.57 -7.95 19.20
N ILE A 32 -10.94 -9.08 19.80
CA ILE A 32 -12.06 -9.91 19.34
C ILE A 32 -13.37 -9.16 19.47
N GLN A 33 -13.63 -8.52 20.61
CA GLN A 33 -14.83 -7.71 20.82
C GLN A 33 -14.92 -6.57 19.79
N SER A 34 -13.79 -5.91 19.51
CA SER A 34 -13.71 -4.86 18.48
C SER A 34 -14.06 -5.42 17.09
N GLY A 35 -13.54 -6.59 16.72
CA GLY A 35 -13.92 -7.26 15.46
C GLY A 35 -15.40 -7.66 15.40
N CYS A 36 -15.99 -8.08 16.53
CA CYS A 36 -17.43 -8.35 16.58
C CYS A 36 -18.29 -7.08 16.40
N GLN A 37 -17.73 -5.89 16.60
CA GLN A 37 -18.44 -4.61 16.41
C GLN A 37 -18.20 -4.01 15.01
N ASP A 38 -17.00 -4.17 14.46
CA ASP A 38 -16.58 -3.53 13.21
C ASP A 38 -16.15 -4.56 12.14
N PRO A 39 -16.74 -4.53 10.91
CA PRO A 39 -16.43 -5.49 9.85
C PRO A 39 -15.00 -5.35 9.29
N VAL A 40 -14.43 -4.16 9.29
CA VAL A 40 -13.06 -3.90 8.82
C VAL A 40 -12.06 -4.50 9.83
N ILE A 41 -12.30 -4.32 11.13
CA ILE A 41 -11.48 -4.92 12.18
C ILE A 41 -11.56 -6.44 12.13
N ALA A 42 -12.76 -7.03 12.02
CA ALA A 42 -12.92 -8.48 11.90
C ALA A 42 -12.14 -9.06 10.72
N ASN A 43 -12.25 -8.42 9.55
CA ASN A 43 -11.58 -8.86 8.34
C ASN A 43 -10.06 -8.87 8.51
N TYR A 44 -9.47 -7.73 8.87
CA TYR A 44 -8.01 -7.63 8.97
C TYR A 44 -7.46 -8.50 10.10
N LEU A 45 -8.14 -8.55 11.25
CA LEU A 45 -7.72 -9.42 12.35
C LEU A 45 -7.70 -10.90 11.94
N TYR A 46 -8.71 -11.36 11.21
CA TYR A 46 -8.74 -12.73 10.69
C TYR A 46 -7.57 -13.03 9.74
N TRP A 47 -7.30 -12.12 8.79
CA TRP A 47 -6.23 -12.32 7.81
C TRP A 47 -4.85 -12.22 8.45
N TYR A 48 -4.63 -11.29 9.37
CA TYR A 48 -3.36 -11.17 10.10
C TYR A 48 -3.08 -12.42 10.92
N LEU A 49 -4.08 -12.91 11.66
CA LEU A 49 -3.95 -14.18 12.40
C LEU A 49 -3.66 -15.36 11.46
N THR A 50 -4.30 -15.40 10.29
CA THR A 50 -4.10 -16.48 9.32
C THR A 50 -2.66 -16.52 8.79
N VAL A 51 -2.12 -15.36 8.42
CA VAL A 51 -0.73 -15.24 7.97
C VAL A 51 0.24 -15.63 9.08
N GLU A 52 0.05 -15.13 10.30
CA GLU A 52 0.94 -15.44 11.44
C GLU A 52 0.92 -16.91 11.83
N ILE A 53 -0.25 -17.57 11.77
CA ILE A 53 -0.37 -19.01 12.02
C ILE A 53 0.50 -19.81 11.07
N GLU A 54 0.49 -19.48 9.78
CA GLU A 54 1.26 -20.17 8.74
C GLU A 54 2.74 -19.81 8.79
N ALA A 55 3.08 -18.53 8.96
CA ALA A 55 4.45 -18.05 9.03
C ALA A 55 5.22 -18.63 10.24
N THR A 56 4.55 -18.77 11.38
CA THR A 56 5.17 -19.32 12.60
C THR A 56 5.18 -20.84 12.66
N ALA A 57 4.41 -21.52 11.80
CA ALA A 57 4.33 -22.99 11.79
C ALA A 57 5.66 -23.67 11.43
N SER A 58 6.52 -23.00 10.65
CA SER A 58 7.83 -23.51 10.23
C SER A 58 8.95 -23.20 11.22
N ILE A 59 8.77 -22.25 12.13
CA ILE A 59 9.83 -21.72 13.01
C ILE A 59 9.73 -22.27 14.44
N ASP A 60 8.53 -22.43 15.01
CA ASP A 60 8.38 -22.93 16.39
C ASP A 60 7.04 -23.68 16.60
N SER A 61 7.11 -25.01 16.64
CA SER A 61 5.96 -25.90 16.45
C SER A 61 5.08 -26.17 17.69
N SER A 62 5.18 -25.43 18.80
CA SER A 62 4.32 -25.75 19.96
C SER A 62 3.65 -24.62 20.75
N LYS A 63 4.13 -23.37 20.74
CA LYS A 63 3.51 -22.30 21.58
C LYS A 63 2.87 -21.15 20.81
N LEU A 64 3.62 -20.42 19.99
CA LEU A 64 3.12 -19.17 19.39
C LEU A 64 2.07 -19.40 18.29
N SER A 65 2.34 -20.27 17.32
CA SER A 65 1.36 -20.64 16.29
C SER A 65 0.07 -21.20 16.91
N ASN A 66 0.19 -21.97 18.00
CA ASN A 66 -0.96 -22.51 18.73
C ASN A 66 -1.73 -21.43 19.50
N GLU A 67 -1.08 -20.39 19.98
CA GLU A 67 -1.75 -19.21 20.56
C GLU A 67 -2.54 -18.46 19.49
N TYR A 68 -1.93 -18.14 18.34
CA TYR A 68 -2.64 -17.48 17.24
C TYR A 68 -3.83 -18.32 16.72
N LYS A 69 -3.67 -19.64 16.60
CA LYS A 69 -4.77 -20.57 16.27
C LYS A 69 -5.90 -20.48 17.28
N ARG A 70 -5.59 -20.45 18.58
CA ARG A 70 -6.58 -20.31 19.65
C ARG A 70 -7.31 -18.96 19.56
N ILE A 71 -6.60 -17.87 19.34
CA ILE A 71 -7.18 -16.53 19.19
C ILE A 71 -8.10 -16.46 17.96
N ARG A 72 -7.67 -17.00 16.82
CA ARG A 72 -8.51 -17.04 15.60
C ARG A 72 -9.77 -17.87 15.81
N ALA A 73 -9.67 -19.02 16.47
CA ALA A 73 -10.83 -19.84 16.80
C ALA A 73 -11.80 -19.11 17.75
N ARG A 74 -11.28 -18.37 18.73
CA ARG A 74 -12.09 -17.49 19.60
C ARG A 74 -12.82 -16.41 18.80
N LEU A 75 -12.14 -15.74 17.86
CA LEU A 75 -12.74 -14.74 16.97
C LEU A 75 -13.89 -15.35 16.15
N GLN A 76 -13.66 -16.48 15.49
CA GLN A 76 -14.68 -17.13 14.66
C GLN A 76 -15.88 -17.58 15.50
N LYS A 77 -15.65 -18.17 16.67
CA LYS A 77 -16.72 -18.56 17.60
C LYS A 77 -17.50 -17.33 18.07
N ALA A 78 -16.83 -16.24 18.42
CA ALA A 78 -17.48 -15.00 18.83
C ALA A 78 -18.34 -14.41 17.71
N LEU A 79 -17.87 -14.41 16.46
CA LEU A 79 -18.64 -13.96 15.30
C LEU A 79 -19.86 -14.85 15.01
N GLN A 80 -19.73 -16.17 15.18
CA GLN A 80 -20.84 -17.12 14.98
C GLN A 80 -21.91 -17.03 16.07
N MET A 81 -21.50 -16.74 17.31
CA MET A 81 -22.40 -16.65 18.47
C MET A 81 -23.02 -15.25 18.63
N ALA A 82 -22.37 -14.21 18.11
CA ALA A 82 -22.91 -12.87 18.08
C ALA A 82 -24.09 -12.77 17.10
N GLY A 83 -24.87 -11.68 17.20
CA GLY A 83 -26.11 -11.48 16.43
C GLY A 83 -25.96 -11.54 14.90
N GLY A 84 -27.07 -11.32 14.18
CA GLY A 84 -27.16 -11.56 12.73
C GLY A 84 -26.03 -10.96 11.89
N GLU A 85 -25.61 -9.72 12.17
CA GLU A 85 -24.54 -9.05 11.44
C GLU A 85 -23.16 -9.71 11.62
N ALA A 86 -22.81 -10.14 12.84
CA ALA A 86 -21.53 -10.78 13.10
C ALA A 86 -21.42 -12.14 12.39
N ARG A 87 -22.54 -12.86 12.31
CA ARG A 87 -22.64 -14.10 11.53
C ARG A 87 -22.52 -13.87 10.03
N GLN A 88 -23.06 -12.77 9.51
CA GLN A 88 -22.83 -12.37 8.11
C GLN A 88 -21.34 -12.09 7.84
N ARG A 89 -20.65 -11.43 8.78
CA ARG A 89 -19.20 -11.18 8.67
C ARG A 89 -18.39 -12.49 8.64
N GLU A 90 -18.73 -13.47 9.48
CA GLU A 90 -18.09 -14.79 9.43
C GLU A 90 -18.33 -15.52 8.10
N ASN A 91 -19.56 -15.49 7.58
CA ASN A 91 -19.88 -16.05 6.28
C ASN A 91 -19.06 -15.37 5.17
N SER A 92 -18.93 -14.04 5.21
CA SER A 92 -18.10 -13.27 4.26
C SER A 92 -16.64 -13.71 4.33
N ILE A 93 -16.06 -13.82 5.53
CA ILE A 93 -14.68 -14.30 5.72
C ILE A 93 -14.49 -15.72 5.15
N ARG A 94 -15.48 -16.61 5.32
CA ARG A 94 -15.43 -17.96 4.73
C ARG A 94 -15.44 -17.93 3.20
N MET A 95 -16.26 -17.07 2.59
CA MET A 95 -16.28 -16.91 1.14
C MET A 95 -14.98 -16.28 0.61
N GLN A 96 -14.42 -15.31 1.34
CA GLN A 96 -13.12 -14.73 1.02
C GLN A 96 -12.00 -15.78 1.03
N LYS A 97 -12.00 -16.68 2.03
CA LYS A 97 -11.05 -17.79 2.08
C LYS A 97 -11.14 -18.68 0.85
N LYS A 98 -12.37 -19.06 0.45
CA LYS A 98 -12.61 -19.85 -0.76
C LYS A 98 -12.10 -19.13 -2.02
N LEU A 99 -12.34 -17.82 -2.13
CA LEU A 99 -11.81 -17.00 -3.23
C LEU A 99 -10.29 -17.08 -3.30
N VAL A 100 -9.59 -16.89 -2.17
CA VAL A 100 -8.12 -16.95 -2.12
C VAL A 100 -7.61 -18.33 -2.54
N GLU A 101 -8.19 -19.41 -2.02
CA GLU A 101 -7.80 -20.78 -2.37
C GLU A 101 -7.98 -21.06 -3.87
N THR A 102 -9.10 -20.61 -4.45
CA THR A 102 -9.37 -20.70 -5.89
C THR A 102 -8.32 -19.91 -6.70
N LEU A 103 -8.03 -18.67 -6.32
CA LEU A 103 -7.05 -17.83 -7.02
C LEU A 103 -5.62 -18.40 -6.96
N VAL A 104 -5.22 -18.97 -5.81
CA VAL A 104 -3.93 -19.67 -5.68
C VAL A 104 -3.86 -20.87 -6.61
N SER A 105 -4.90 -21.71 -6.64
CA SER A 105 -4.96 -22.87 -7.54
C SER A 105 -4.89 -22.45 -9.01
N MET A 106 -5.64 -21.40 -9.38
CA MET A 106 -5.61 -20.85 -10.74
C MET A 106 -4.25 -20.29 -11.13
N THR A 107 -3.59 -19.56 -10.23
CA THR A 107 -2.26 -18.99 -10.51
C THR A 107 -1.23 -20.11 -10.75
N LYS A 108 -1.34 -21.23 -10.03
CA LYS A 108 -0.51 -22.43 -10.27
C LYS A 108 -0.79 -23.08 -11.63
N LEU A 109 -2.06 -23.19 -12.04
CA LEU A 109 -2.41 -23.72 -13.35
C LEU A 109 -1.88 -22.82 -14.48
N VAL A 110 -2.08 -21.50 -14.37
CA VAL A 110 -1.61 -20.52 -15.35
C VAL A 110 -0.08 -20.45 -15.42
N SER A 111 0.62 -20.69 -14.31
CA SER A 111 2.09 -20.72 -14.32
C SER A 111 2.64 -21.95 -15.05
N GLN A 112 1.95 -23.09 -14.97
CA GLN A 112 2.27 -24.36 -15.64
C GLN A 112 1.96 -24.37 -17.15
N GLU A 113 1.06 -23.49 -17.62
CA GLU A 113 0.72 -23.38 -19.05
C GLU A 113 1.97 -23.07 -19.90
N THR A 114 2.16 -23.86 -20.94
CA THR A 114 3.25 -23.70 -21.90
C THR A 114 2.91 -22.59 -22.89
N GLY A 115 3.82 -21.65 -23.08
CA GLY A 115 3.67 -20.55 -24.03
C GLY A 115 3.91 -19.17 -23.44
N GLY A 116 3.83 -18.17 -24.32
CA GLY A 116 4.03 -16.76 -23.96
C GLY A 116 2.85 -16.17 -23.18
N ARG A 117 3.01 -14.91 -22.74
CA ARG A 117 2.02 -14.18 -21.93
C ARG A 117 0.59 -14.26 -22.46
N THR A 118 0.39 -14.06 -23.77
CA THR A 118 -0.95 -14.07 -24.38
C THR A 118 -1.67 -15.41 -24.20
N GLN A 119 -0.93 -16.52 -24.24
CA GLN A 119 -1.49 -17.85 -24.03
C GLN A 119 -1.88 -18.04 -22.55
N LYS A 120 -1.03 -17.60 -21.63
CA LYS A 120 -1.31 -17.61 -20.18
C LYS A 120 -2.53 -16.74 -19.82
N GLU A 121 -2.65 -15.56 -20.43
CA GLU A 121 -3.85 -14.71 -20.28
C GLU A 121 -5.12 -15.39 -20.81
N LYS A 122 -5.03 -16.08 -21.95
CA LYS A 122 -6.16 -16.83 -22.51
C LYS A 122 -6.56 -17.98 -21.58
N ALA A 123 -5.59 -18.71 -21.03
CA ALA A 123 -5.82 -19.78 -20.06
C ALA A 123 -6.46 -19.24 -18.77
N LEU A 124 -5.95 -18.13 -18.22
CA LEU A 124 -6.54 -17.45 -17.07
C LEU A 124 -8.00 -17.09 -17.32
N ARG A 125 -8.29 -16.42 -18.43
CA ARG A 125 -9.67 -16.01 -18.79
C ARG A 125 -10.59 -17.21 -18.98
N LYS A 126 -10.08 -18.31 -19.54
CA LYS A 126 -10.82 -19.57 -19.67
C LYS A 126 -11.13 -20.14 -18.28
N ALA A 127 -10.14 -20.25 -17.40
CA ALA A 127 -10.32 -20.76 -16.04
C ALA A 127 -11.34 -19.94 -15.23
N ILE A 128 -11.32 -18.60 -15.32
CA ILE A 128 -12.33 -17.75 -14.67
C ILE A 128 -13.72 -18.04 -15.22
N ARG A 129 -13.85 -18.24 -16.54
CA ARG A 129 -15.12 -18.58 -17.20
C ARG A 129 -15.61 -20.00 -16.94
N GLU A 130 -14.78 -20.90 -16.44
CA GLU A 130 -15.20 -22.28 -16.13
C GLU A 130 -15.54 -22.43 -14.64
N HIS A 131 -15.04 -21.54 -13.78
CA HIS A 131 -15.28 -21.59 -12.35
C HIS A 131 -16.59 -20.89 -11.96
N SER A 132 -17.58 -21.66 -11.46
CA SER A 132 -18.90 -21.13 -11.07
C SER A 132 -18.81 -20.06 -9.98
N ASP A 133 -18.02 -20.29 -8.94
CA ASP A 133 -17.91 -19.36 -7.80
C ASP A 133 -17.32 -17.98 -8.15
N LEU A 134 -16.60 -17.86 -9.28
CA LEU A 134 -15.99 -16.59 -9.69
C LEU A 134 -16.92 -15.75 -10.56
N LYS A 135 -17.96 -16.38 -11.13
CA LYS A 135 -19.00 -15.70 -11.91
C LYS A 135 -20.12 -15.15 -11.06
N ASP A 136 -20.34 -15.75 -9.91
CA ASP A 136 -21.45 -15.42 -9.03
C ASP A 136 -21.01 -15.55 -7.56
N MET A 137 -20.67 -14.41 -6.99
CA MET A 137 -20.17 -14.24 -5.63
C MET A 137 -20.88 -13.06 -4.95
N PRO A 138 -22.23 -13.05 -4.91
CA PRO A 138 -23.00 -11.89 -4.49
C PRO A 138 -22.69 -11.52 -3.04
N GLY A 139 -22.47 -10.23 -2.78
CA GLY A 139 -22.20 -9.71 -1.45
C GLY A 139 -20.84 -10.09 -0.86
N LEU A 140 -19.90 -10.62 -1.65
CA LEU A 140 -18.55 -10.89 -1.15
C LEU A 140 -17.82 -9.57 -0.88
N CYS A 141 -17.40 -9.33 0.35
CA CYS A 141 -16.46 -8.26 0.67
C CYS A 141 -15.05 -8.68 0.25
N LEU A 142 -14.29 -7.81 -0.44
CA LEU A 142 -12.91 -8.14 -0.79
C LEU A 142 -12.00 -8.21 0.46
N PRO A 143 -11.02 -9.13 0.52
CA PRO A 143 -10.09 -9.19 1.65
C PRO A 143 -9.33 -7.88 1.87
N VAL A 144 -8.80 -7.31 0.78
CA VAL A 144 -7.96 -6.11 0.81
C VAL A 144 -8.74 -4.84 1.14
N ASP A 145 -10.03 -4.81 0.80
CA ASP A 145 -10.95 -3.70 1.03
C ASP A 145 -12.33 -4.24 1.46
N PRO A 146 -12.56 -4.38 2.78
CA PRO A 146 -13.76 -5.03 3.32
C PRO A 146 -15.05 -4.24 3.11
N LEU A 147 -14.94 -2.98 2.70
CA LEU A 147 -16.09 -2.10 2.44
C LEU A 147 -16.61 -2.29 1.02
N VAL A 148 -15.80 -2.84 0.11
CA VAL A 148 -16.18 -3.07 -1.28
C VAL A 148 -16.79 -4.45 -1.43
N LYS A 149 -18.09 -4.46 -1.76
CA LYS A 149 -18.85 -5.66 -2.10
C LYS A 149 -18.86 -5.91 -3.59
N VAL A 150 -18.53 -7.13 -3.98
CA VAL A 150 -18.39 -7.57 -5.36
C VAL A 150 -19.35 -8.71 -5.66
N LYS A 151 -19.72 -8.88 -6.92
CA LYS A 151 -20.63 -9.93 -7.39
C LYS A 151 -19.99 -10.90 -8.39
N ALA A 152 -18.94 -10.49 -9.11
CA ALA A 152 -18.26 -11.34 -10.09
C ALA A 152 -16.87 -10.81 -10.44
N ILE A 153 -16.00 -11.68 -10.97
CA ILE A 153 -14.79 -11.29 -11.70
C ILE A 153 -15.12 -11.15 -13.18
N VAL A 154 -14.63 -10.09 -13.83
CA VAL A 154 -14.82 -9.85 -15.26
C VAL A 154 -13.62 -10.36 -16.05
N PRO A 155 -13.72 -11.51 -16.74
CA PRO A 155 -12.58 -12.17 -17.38
C PRO A 155 -11.88 -11.28 -18.40
N GLU A 156 -12.62 -10.55 -19.21
CA GLU A 156 -12.10 -9.75 -20.33
C GLU A 156 -11.19 -8.60 -19.84
N ALA A 157 -11.43 -8.12 -18.62
CA ALA A 157 -10.65 -7.07 -17.99
C ALA A 157 -9.50 -7.59 -17.09
N THR A 158 -9.25 -8.91 -17.10
CA THR A 158 -8.09 -9.50 -16.41
C THR A 158 -6.84 -9.54 -17.30
N MET A 159 -5.67 -9.45 -16.67
CA MET A 159 -4.37 -9.36 -17.34
C MET A 159 -3.28 -9.99 -16.46
N VAL A 160 -2.24 -10.55 -17.09
CA VAL A 160 -1.04 -11.03 -16.38
C VAL A 160 0.08 -10.00 -16.58
N PHE A 161 0.69 -9.54 -15.49
CA PHE A 161 1.80 -8.59 -15.55
C PHE A 161 3.08 -9.23 -16.08
N ASN A 162 3.88 -8.44 -16.78
CA ASN A 162 5.19 -8.85 -17.30
C ASN A 162 6.25 -8.78 -16.18
N SER A 163 6.29 -9.79 -15.31
CA SER A 163 7.25 -9.93 -14.22
C SER A 163 7.54 -11.41 -13.98
N THR A 164 8.72 -11.72 -13.41
CA THR A 164 9.17 -13.10 -13.12
C THR A 164 8.14 -13.89 -12.31
N ARG A 165 7.44 -13.23 -11.37
CA ARG A 165 6.44 -13.86 -10.51
C ARG A 165 5.00 -13.72 -11.03
N MET A 166 4.83 -13.19 -12.25
CA MET A 166 3.57 -13.09 -13.01
C MET A 166 2.33 -12.69 -12.19
N PRO A 167 2.32 -11.52 -11.50
CA PRO A 167 1.13 -11.04 -10.80
C PRO A 167 -0.10 -10.94 -11.73
N ILE A 168 -1.28 -11.19 -11.18
CA ILE A 168 -2.53 -11.19 -11.94
C ILE A 168 -3.35 -9.94 -11.58
N LYS A 169 -3.68 -9.13 -12.60
CA LYS A 169 -4.67 -8.06 -12.48
C LYS A 169 -6.07 -8.65 -12.55
N LEU A 170 -6.84 -8.49 -11.49
CA LEU A 170 -8.22 -8.92 -11.37
C LEU A 170 -9.13 -7.70 -11.42
N CYS A 171 -10.15 -7.74 -12.28
CA CYS A 171 -11.19 -6.72 -12.33
C CYS A 171 -12.48 -7.35 -11.83
N PHE A 172 -13.02 -6.80 -10.75
CA PHE A 172 -14.28 -7.19 -10.14
C PHE A 172 -15.39 -6.23 -10.57
N GLU A 173 -16.60 -6.76 -10.68
CA GLU A 173 -17.81 -5.96 -10.76
C GLU A 173 -18.41 -5.84 -9.35
N THR A 174 -18.65 -4.61 -8.91
CA THR A 174 -19.25 -4.32 -7.59
C THR A 174 -20.76 -4.53 -7.62
N GLU A 175 -21.40 -4.57 -6.44
CA GLU A 175 -22.87 -4.56 -6.34
C GLU A 175 -23.48 -3.27 -6.92
N THR A 176 -22.72 -2.17 -6.94
CA THR A 176 -23.10 -0.90 -7.58
C THR A 176 -22.90 -0.89 -9.09
N ASN A 177 -22.50 -2.02 -9.70
CA ASN A 177 -22.14 -2.16 -11.12
C ASN A 177 -20.92 -1.31 -11.55
N GLU A 178 -20.06 -0.95 -10.61
CA GLU A 178 -18.79 -0.29 -10.85
C GLU A 178 -17.66 -1.31 -11.01
N ARG A 179 -16.50 -0.87 -11.50
CA ARG A 179 -15.31 -1.71 -11.64
C ARG A 179 -14.35 -1.45 -10.49
N TYR A 180 -14.02 -2.50 -9.75
CA TYR A 180 -12.96 -2.46 -8.74
C TYR A 180 -11.81 -3.37 -9.17
N THR A 181 -10.58 -2.85 -9.15
CA THR A 181 -9.44 -3.59 -9.68
C THR A 181 -8.41 -3.84 -8.60
N THR A 182 -7.91 -5.07 -8.54
CA THR A 182 -6.82 -5.46 -7.65
C THR A 182 -5.73 -6.19 -8.44
N VAL A 183 -4.57 -6.32 -7.82
CA VAL A 183 -3.50 -7.20 -8.26
C VAL A 183 -3.39 -8.32 -7.22
N PHE A 184 -3.52 -9.55 -7.66
CA PHE A 184 -3.24 -10.73 -6.86
C PHE A 184 -1.82 -11.21 -7.15
N LYS A 185 -1.02 -11.39 -6.10
CA LYS A 185 0.35 -11.90 -6.19
C LYS A 185 0.41 -13.24 -5.45
N SER A 186 1.05 -14.22 -6.09
CA SER A 186 1.30 -15.55 -5.52
C SER A 186 2.79 -15.87 -5.66
N GLY A 187 3.38 -16.44 -4.62
CA GLY A 187 4.84 -16.59 -4.47
C GLY A 187 5.58 -15.36 -3.92
N ASP A 188 4.85 -14.36 -3.40
CA ASP A 188 5.40 -13.11 -2.82
C ASP A 188 4.96 -12.95 -1.36
N ASP A 189 5.92 -12.72 -0.46
CA ASP A 189 5.60 -12.26 0.89
C ASP A 189 5.31 -10.76 0.88
N LEU A 190 4.03 -10.41 0.93
CA LEU A 190 3.59 -9.01 0.92
C LEU A 190 3.59 -8.33 2.30
N ARG A 191 3.99 -9.02 3.38
CA ARG A 191 4.00 -8.42 4.72
C ARG A 191 4.91 -7.20 4.81
N GLN A 192 6.02 -7.23 4.07
CA GLN A 192 6.95 -6.10 3.96
C GLN A 192 6.29 -4.89 3.29
N ASP A 193 5.73 -5.06 2.08
CA ASP A 193 5.01 -4.01 1.38
C ASP A 193 3.83 -3.47 2.20
N GLN A 194 3.08 -4.37 2.84
CA GLN A 194 1.95 -4.02 3.70
C GLN A 194 2.38 -3.12 4.86
N LEU A 195 3.47 -3.47 5.55
CA LEU A 195 4.01 -2.64 6.63
C LEU A 195 4.43 -1.26 6.13
N VAL A 196 5.20 -1.19 5.03
CA VAL A 196 5.68 0.09 4.50
C VAL A 196 4.52 0.99 4.08
N VAL A 197 3.52 0.43 3.41
CA VAL A 197 2.29 1.15 3.02
C VAL A 197 1.49 1.60 4.25
N GLN A 198 1.41 0.77 5.30
CA GLN A 198 0.77 1.16 6.57
C GLN A 198 1.51 2.35 7.21
N MET A 199 2.84 2.35 7.20
CA MET A 199 3.63 3.46 7.71
C MET A 199 3.43 4.74 6.89
N ILE A 200 3.40 4.64 5.56
CA ILE A 200 3.05 5.77 4.67
C ILE A 200 1.66 6.31 5.04
N ARG A 201 0.66 5.45 5.25
CA ARG A 201 -0.71 5.86 5.64
C ARG A 201 -0.75 6.57 6.99
N ILE A 202 0.04 6.11 7.96
CA ILE A 202 0.14 6.75 9.28
C ILE A 202 0.82 8.12 9.16
N MET A 203 1.94 8.20 8.43
CA MET A 203 2.63 9.46 8.16
C MET A 203 1.73 10.46 7.42
N ASP A 204 0.98 10.03 6.41
CA ASP A 204 0.00 10.86 5.69
C ASP A 204 -1.07 11.42 6.63
N ARG A 205 -1.62 10.59 7.53
CA ARG A 205 -2.60 11.05 8.54
C ARG A 205 -2.02 12.09 9.50
N LEU A 206 -0.77 11.90 9.93
CA LEU A 206 -0.08 12.86 10.80
C LEU A 206 0.14 14.20 10.09
N LEU A 207 0.61 14.15 8.83
CA LEU A 207 0.80 15.34 8.00
C LEU A 207 -0.51 16.10 7.78
N ARG A 208 -1.59 15.39 7.42
CA ARG A 208 -2.93 15.99 7.24
C ARG A 208 -3.47 16.62 8.52
N ARG A 209 -3.24 16.00 9.68
CA ARG A 209 -3.67 16.54 10.98
C ARG A 209 -3.01 17.89 11.29
N GLU A 210 -1.77 18.07 10.85
CA GLU A 210 -1.02 19.32 10.95
C GLU A 210 -1.30 20.29 9.78
N GLY A 211 -2.34 20.02 8.97
CA GLY A 211 -2.77 20.88 7.87
C GLY A 211 -1.99 20.70 6.56
N LEU A 212 -1.09 19.71 6.47
CA LEU A 212 -0.26 19.47 5.29
C LEU A 212 -0.75 18.25 4.49
N ASP A 213 -1.58 18.46 3.47
CA ASP A 213 -1.98 17.40 2.53
C ASP A 213 -0.98 17.27 1.38
N LEU A 214 -0.07 16.31 1.48
CA LEU A 214 0.94 16.03 0.44
C LEU A 214 0.41 15.20 -0.74
N ARG A 215 -0.90 14.95 -0.82
CA ARG A 215 -1.54 14.24 -1.94
C ARG A 215 -0.96 12.83 -2.15
N LEU A 216 -0.53 12.18 -1.07
CA LEU A 216 -0.01 10.81 -1.07
C LEU A 216 -1.09 9.80 -1.49
N THR A 217 -0.66 8.67 -2.03
CA THR A 217 -1.57 7.58 -2.47
C THR A 217 -1.25 6.28 -1.74
N PRO A 218 -1.59 6.16 -0.44
CA PRO A 218 -1.37 4.93 0.33
C PRO A 218 -2.39 3.84 -0.05
N TYR A 219 -2.17 3.21 -1.20
CA TYR A 219 -2.98 2.10 -1.74
C TYR A 219 -3.08 0.93 -0.75
N SER A 220 -4.07 0.06 -0.89
CA SER A 220 -4.29 -1.05 0.04
C SER A 220 -3.43 -2.26 -0.32
N VAL A 221 -2.81 -2.89 0.68
CA VAL A 221 -2.04 -4.13 0.55
C VAL A 221 -2.46 -5.07 1.67
N LEU A 222 -2.70 -6.33 1.35
CA LEU A 222 -3.02 -7.36 2.31
C LEU A 222 -2.36 -8.68 1.93
N ALA A 223 -1.47 -9.18 2.79
CA ALA A 223 -1.04 -10.57 2.76
C ALA A 223 -2.19 -11.47 3.22
N THR A 224 -2.51 -12.50 2.43
CA THR A 224 -3.50 -13.53 2.75
C THR A 224 -2.86 -14.84 3.21
N SER A 225 -1.59 -15.05 2.85
CA SER A 225 -0.70 -16.10 3.35
C SER A 225 0.74 -15.53 3.41
N PRO A 226 1.75 -16.27 3.90
CA PRO A 226 3.15 -15.86 3.80
C PRO A 226 3.68 -15.72 2.36
N ASN A 227 2.94 -16.19 1.35
CA ASN A 227 3.36 -16.17 -0.05
C ASN A 227 2.30 -15.60 -1.00
N ASP A 228 1.13 -15.20 -0.52
CA ASP A 228 0.03 -14.77 -1.37
C ASP A 228 -0.62 -13.52 -0.79
N GLY A 229 -1.13 -12.65 -1.66
CA GLY A 229 -1.93 -11.52 -1.21
C GLY A 229 -2.43 -10.62 -2.32
N PHE A 230 -3.10 -9.55 -1.88
CA PHE A 230 -3.73 -8.57 -2.73
C PHE A 230 -3.09 -7.20 -2.59
N ILE A 231 -3.06 -6.48 -3.70
CA ILE A 231 -2.70 -5.07 -3.80
C ILE A 231 -3.83 -4.35 -4.52
N GLU A 232 -4.27 -3.21 -4.03
CA GLU A 232 -5.19 -2.33 -4.74
C GLU A 232 -4.54 -1.81 -6.02
N PHE A 233 -5.27 -1.87 -7.14
CA PHE A 233 -4.76 -1.34 -8.40
C PHE A 233 -5.18 0.12 -8.57
N VAL A 234 -4.21 1.02 -8.47
CA VAL A 234 -4.39 2.44 -8.78
C VAL A 234 -4.07 2.68 -10.26
N LYS A 235 -5.03 3.20 -11.02
CA LYS A 235 -4.86 3.55 -12.44
C LYS A 235 -3.72 4.56 -12.61
N SER A 236 -2.60 4.11 -13.16
CA SER A 236 -1.36 4.88 -13.24
C SER A 236 -0.41 4.32 -14.31
N THR A 237 0.64 5.09 -14.62
CA THR A 237 1.65 4.74 -15.62
C THR A 237 3.05 4.80 -15.00
N PRO A 238 3.90 3.76 -15.12
CA PRO A 238 5.29 3.82 -14.67
C PRO A 238 6.07 4.90 -15.39
N LEU A 239 6.94 5.63 -14.69
CA LEU A 239 7.71 6.72 -15.29
C LEU A 239 8.58 6.25 -16.46
N THR A 240 9.07 5.00 -16.48
CA THR A 240 9.74 4.44 -17.66
C THR A 240 8.85 4.44 -18.90
N SER A 241 7.58 4.04 -18.74
CA SER A 241 6.60 4.06 -19.83
C SER A 241 6.21 5.49 -20.19
N VAL A 242 6.18 6.41 -19.22
CA VAL A 242 5.99 7.84 -19.50
C VAL A 242 7.13 8.36 -20.38
N MET A 243 8.39 8.10 -20.02
CA MET A 243 9.55 8.57 -20.78
C MET A 243 9.72 7.88 -22.15
N SER A 244 9.07 6.73 -22.35
CA SER A 244 9.11 6.02 -23.64
C SER A 244 8.05 6.50 -24.63
N ASN A 245 6.90 6.97 -24.13
CA ASN A 245 5.74 7.35 -24.96
C ASN A 245 5.52 8.87 -25.03
N TRP A 246 6.10 9.65 -24.12
CA TRP A 246 6.05 11.12 -24.09
C TRP A 246 7.46 11.68 -23.93
N SER A 247 7.71 12.87 -24.46
CA SER A 247 9.01 13.55 -24.35
C SER A 247 9.35 14.00 -22.93
N SER A 248 8.32 14.21 -22.09
CA SER A 248 8.50 14.65 -20.70
C SER A 248 7.28 14.32 -19.84
N ILE A 249 7.46 14.37 -18.52
CA ILE A 249 6.35 14.24 -17.55
C ILE A 249 5.32 15.35 -17.75
N GLN A 250 5.77 16.58 -18.07
CA GLN A 250 4.87 17.69 -18.36
C GLN A 250 3.99 17.42 -19.58
N GLU A 251 4.57 16.85 -20.65
CA GLU A 251 3.80 16.49 -21.84
C GLU A 251 2.75 15.41 -21.53
N PHE A 252 3.13 14.38 -20.76
CA PHE A 252 2.18 13.38 -20.27
C PHE A 252 1.02 14.03 -19.53
N LEU A 253 1.29 14.83 -18.50
CA LEU A 253 0.24 15.48 -17.70
C LEU A 253 -0.64 16.40 -18.56
N ARG A 254 -0.03 17.18 -19.47
CA ARG A 254 -0.74 18.05 -20.41
C ARG A 254 -1.65 17.28 -21.37
N SER A 255 -1.23 16.08 -21.81
CA SER A 255 -2.01 15.27 -22.75
C SER A 255 -3.33 14.75 -22.14
N PHE A 256 -3.36 14.54 -20.82
CA PHE A 256 -4.56 14.10 -20.10
C PHE A 256 -5.35 15.25 -19.48
N ARG A 257 -4.67 16.34 -19.08
CA ARG A 257 -5.24 17.47 -18.32
C ARG A 257 -4.75 18.83 -18.84
N PRO A 258 -5.10 19.20 -20.09
CA PRO A 258 -4.62 20.44 -20.71
C PRO A 258 -5.32 21.67 -20.12
N SER A 259 -4.55 22.73 -19.89
CA SER A 259 -5.06 24.07 -19.57
C SER A 259 -4.19 25.13 -20.27
N PRO A 260 -4.59 25.64 -21.45
CA PRO A 260 -3.77 26.52 -22.28
C PRO A 260 -3.29 27.80 -21.58
N ASN A 261 -4.09 28.32 -20.66
CA ASN A 261 -3.79 29.57 -19.94
C ASN A 261 -3.00 29.34 -18.63
N SER A 262 -2.73 28.09 -18.27
CA SER A 262 -1.98 27.73 -17.08
C SER A 262 -0.49 27.57 -17.38
N ARG A 263 0.32 27.64 -16.32
CA ARG A 263 1.76 27.34 -16.41
C ARG A 263 1.99 25.94 -17.00
N TYR A 264 2.94 25.84 -17.94
CA TYR A 264 3.25 24.62 -18.71
C TYR A 264 2.08 24.05 -19.54
N GLY A 265 0.95 24.77 -19.63
CA GLY A 265 -0.25 24.29 -20.31
C GLY A 265 -1.00 23.18 -19.56
N ILE A 266 -0.78 23.02 -18.25
CA ILE A 266 -1.32 21.94 -17.41
C ILE A 266 -2.29 22.53 -16.37
N GLU A 267 -3.38 21.82 -16.06
CA GLU A 267 -4.25 22.18 -14.94
C GLU A 267 -3.45 22.43 -13.64
N HIS A 268 -3.75 23.52 -12.93
CA HIS A 268 -2.98 23.92 -11.74
C HIS A 268 -2.97 22.81 -10.68
N GLU A 269 -4.13 22.22 -10.38
CA GLU A 269 -4.27 21.16 -9.37
C GLU A 269 -3.42 19.92 -9.70
N VAL A 270 -3.25 19.59 -10.98
CA VAL A 270 -2.46 18.43 -11.44
C VAL A 270 -0.97 18.66 -11.17
N LEU A 271 -0.47 19.85 -11.50
CA LEU A 271 0.91 20.23 -11.20
C LEU A 271 1.15 20.30 -9.69
N GLU A 272 0.18 20.82 -8.94
CA GLU A 272 0.21 20.89 -7.50
C GLU A 272 0.23 19.51 -6.83
N ASN A 273 -0.61 18.58 -7.31
CA ASN A 273 -0.61 17.18 -6.87
C ASN A 273 0.74 16.52 -7.12
N TYR A 274 1.35 16.78 -8.29
CA TYR A 274 2.66 16.27 -8.64
C TYR A 274 3.75 16.77 -7.69
N VAL A 275 3.85 18.09 -7.49
CA VAL A 275 4.85 18.70 -6.60
C VAL A 275 4.70 18.18 -5.16
N ARG A 276 3.47 18.17 -4.64
CA ARG A 276 3.20 17.72 -3.26
C ARG A 276 3.50 16.24 -3.04
N SER A 277 3.05 15.39 -3.95
CA SER A 277 3.27 13.94 -3.82
C SER A 277 4.74 13.58 -3.98
N CYS A 278 5.48 14.26 -4.87
CA CYS A 278 6.93 14.14 -4.95
C CYS A 278 7.61 14.49 -3.62
N ALA A 279 7.23 15.61 -3.00
CA ALA A 279 7.82 16.03 -1.72
C ALA A 279 7.55 15.01 -0.61
N GLY A 280 6.30 14.57 -0.46
CA GLY A 280 5.92 13.62 0.58
C GLY A 280 6.60 12.26 0.42
N TYR A 281 6.61 11.67 -0.78
CA TYR A 281 7.31 10.40 -1.01
C TYR A 281 8.84 10.55 -0.87
N SER A 282 9.43 11.69 -1.21
CA SER A 282 10.87 11.91 -1.03
C SER A 282 11.29 11.89 0.44
N ILE A 283 10.54 12.59 1.31
CA ILE A 283 10.80 12.60 2.75
C ILE A 283 10.48 11.24 3.38
N ILE A 284 9.34 10.63 3.03
CA ILE A 284 8.98 9.33 3.60
C ILE A 284 9.98 8.26 3.20
N CYS A 285 10.40 8.18 1.93
CA CYS A 285 11.42 7.24 1.49
C CYS A 285 12.77 7.49 2.16
N TYR A 286 13.14 8.75 2.43
CA TYR A 286 14.34 9.07 3.18
C TYR A 286 14.26 8.56 4.62
N ILE A 287 13.21 8.88 5.38
CA ILE A 287 13.02 8.46 6.77
C ILE A 287 13.01 6.94 6.89
N LEU A 288 12.26 6.30 5.99
CA LEU A 288 12.09 4.84 5.95
C LEU A 288 13.29 4.09 5.36
N GLY A 289 14.23 4.80 4.73
CA GLY A 289 15.37 4.20 4.06
C GLY A 289 14.95 3.24 2.93
N ILE A 290 13.97 3.63 2.11
CA ILE A 290 13.47 2.79 1.02
C ILE A 290 14.50 2.77 -0.14
N GLY A 291 14.98 1.57 -0.47
CA GLY A 291 15.97 1.32 -1.51
C GLY A 291 15.37 1.00 -2.88
N ASP A 292 16.23 0.80 -3.87
CA ASP A 292 15.87 0.36 -5.22
C ASP A 292 14.78 1.22 -5.91
N ARG A 293 14.82 2.53 -5.68
CA ARG A 293 13.92 3.46 -6.37
C ARG A 293 14.46 3.75 -7.77
N HIS A 294 13.76 3.25 -8.76
CA HIS A 294 14.02 3.47 -10.18
C HIS A 294 12.70 3.78 -10.92
N LEU A 295 12.77 4.29 -12.15
CA LEU A 295 11.61 4.78 -12.90
C LEU A 295 10.46 3.75 -13.08
N ASN A 296 10.72 2.44 -13.00
CA ASN A 296 9.65 1.42 -13.01
C ASN A 296 8.84 1.37 -11.70
N ASN A 297 9.43 1.77 -10.58
CA ASN A 297 8.81 1.74 -9.24
C ASN A 297 8.09 3.05 -8.91
N LEU A 298 8.21 4.05 -9.79
CA LEU A 298 7.57 5.36 -9.66
C LEU A 298 6.40 5.39 -10.63
N LEU A 299 5.17 5.41 -10.10
CA LEU A 299 3.96 5.45 -10.88
C LEU A 299 3.36 6.85 -10.85
N LEU A 300 2.89 7.32 -12.00
CA LEU A 300 2.26 8.62 -12.17
C LEU A 300 0.80 8.46 -12.61
N CYS A 301 -0.10 9.11 -11.87
CA CYS A 301 -1.52 9.19 -12.22
C CYS A 301 -1.80 10.33 -13.21
N GLU A 302 -2.87 10.19 -13.98
CA GLU A 302 -3.42 11.27 -14.83
C GLU A 302 -3.83 12.52 -14.02
N SER A 303 -4.04 12.37 -12.71
CA SER A 303 -4.33 13.46 -11.76
C SER A 303 -3.09 14.20 -11.24
N GLY A 304 -1.89 13.79 -11.67
CA GLY A 304 -0.61 14.35 -11.24
C GLY A 304 -0.03 13.69 -9.99
N ARG A 305 -0.79 12.89 -9.24
CA ARG A 305 -0.26 12.17 -8.06
C ARG A 305 0.82 11.17 -8.48
N LEU A 306 2.01 11.32 -7.91
CA LEU A 306 3.11 10.37 -8.02
C LEU A 306 3.14 9.49 -6.77
N PHE A 307 3.35 8.19 -6.95
CA PHE A 307 3.50 7.27 -5.82
C PHE A 307 4.47 6.14 -6.14
N HIS A 308 5.00 5.53 -5.08
CA HIS A 308 6.01 4.49 -5.19
C HIS A 308 5.34 3.13 -4.97
N ILE A 309 5.78 2.12 -5.72
CA ILE A 309 5.40 0.71 -5.55
C ILE A 309 6.63 -0.15 -5.30
N ASP A 310 6.42 -1.41 -4.89
CA ASP A 310 7.45 -2.42 -4.64
C ASP A 310 8.42 -1.97 -3.55
N PHE A 311 8.21 -2.39 -2.30
CA PHE A 311 9.05 -1.99 -1.18
C PHE A 311 10.03 -3.10 -0.75
N GLY A 312 10.49 -3.92 -1.70
CA GLY A 312 11.37 -5.06 -1.45
C GLY A 312 12.75 -4.75 -0.84
N PHE A 313 13.14 -3.47 -0.75
CA PHE A 313 14.34 -3.01 -0.04
C PHE A 313 13.99 -1.89 0.94
N PHE A 314 14.19 -2.16 2.23
CA PHE A 314 13.78 -1.28 3.33
C PHE A 314 14.91 -1.11 4.37
N LEU A 315 14.86 -0.09 5.24
CA LEU A 315 15.87 0.22 6.28
C LEU A 315 17.30 0.48 5.76
N GLY A 316 17.41 1.17 4.63
CA GLY A 316 18.69 1.57 4.03
C GLY A 316 19.36 0.48 3.20
N ARG A 317 18.72 -0.67 3.01
CA ARG A 317 19.14 -1.67 2.03
C ARG A 317 18.93 -1.13 0.64
N ASP A 318 19.88 -1.39 -0.25
CA ASP A 318 19.76 -1.07 -1.66
C ASP A 318 20.63 -2.08 -2.43
N PRO A 319 20.20 -2.59 -3.59
CA PRO A 319 21.05 -3.42 -4.44
C PRO A 319 22.26 -2.62 -4.97
N LYS A 320 22.19 -1.28 -4.99
CA LYS A 320 23.28 -0.42 -5.44
C LYS A 320 24.22 -0.09 -4.28
N PRO A 321 25.54 -0.09 -4.49
CA PRO A 321 26.53 0.12 -3.42
C PRO A 321 26.52 1.54 -2.83
N LEU A 322 26.15 2.54 -3.63
CA LEU A 322 26.11 3.96 -3.22
C LEU A 322 24.79 4.59 -3.70
N PRO A 323 23.67 4.33 -3.00
CA PRO A 323 22.42 4.97 -3.33
C PRO A 323 22.44 6.46 -2.98
N PRO A 324 21.83 7.34 -3.80
CA PRO A 324 21.66 8.73 -3.41
C PRO A 324 20.76 8.82 -2.18
N PRO A 325 20.97 9.83 -1.30
CA PRO A 325 20.27 9.94 -0.03
C PRO A 325 18.77 10.21 -0.22
N MET A 326 18.41 11.04 -1.19
CA MET A 326 17.03 11.24 -1.64
C MET A 326 16.86 10.71 -3.06
N LYS A 327 15.71 10.09 -3.31
CA LYS A 327 15.41 9.41 -4.57
C LYS A 327 14.70 10.37 -5.53
N LEU A 328 15.42 11.39 -6.01
CA LEU A 328 14.94 12.36 -7.00
C LEU A 328 15.59 12.10 -8.35
N THR A 329 14.81 12.01 -9.43
CA THR A 329 15.35 11.83 -10.79
C THR A 329 15.39 13.16 -11.55
N THR A 330 16.26 13.24 -12.55
CA THR A 330 16.41 14.44 -13.39
C THR A 330 15.09 14.80 -14.09
N GLU A 331 14.37 13.78 -14.56
CA GLU A 331 13.07 13.91 -15.19
C GLU A 331 12.05 14.51 -14.20
N MET A 332 12.12 14.12 -12.93
CA MET A 332 11.22 14.65 -11.90
C MET A 332 11.47 16.14 -11.64
N VAL A 333 12.73 16.56 -11.58
CA VAL A 333 13.13 17.97 -11.39
C VAL A 333 12.74 18.81 -12.61
N ASN A 334 13.00 18.31 -13.81
CA ASN A 334 12.63 18.97 -15.06
C ASN A 334 11.10 19.14 -15.17
N ALA A 335 10.32 18.18 -14.65
CA ALA A 335 8.87 18.28 -14.61
C ALA A 335 8.36 19.43 -13.73
N MET A 336 9.14 19.81 -12.71
CA MET A 336 8.89 21.00 -11.89
C MET A 336 9.38 22.28 -12.58
N GLY A 337 9.94 22.22 -13.78
CA GLY A 337 10.46 23.39 -14.50
C GLY A 337 11.88 23.79 -14.13
N GLY A 338 12.66 22.91 -13.48
CA GLY A 338 14.06 23.14 -13.15
C GLY A 338 14.28 23.86 -11.80
N LEU A 339 15.55 24.05 -11.43
CA LEU A 339 15.97 24.48 -10.09
C LEU A 339 15.56 25.92 -9.73
N ASP A 340 15.31 26.77 -10.72
CA ASP A 340 14.92 28.17 -10.51
C ASP A 340 13.40 28.37 -10.50
N SER A 341 12.62 27.32 -10.75
CA SER A 341 11.17 27.42 -10.88
C SER A 341 10.48 27.69 -9.54
N LYS A 342 9.22 28.14 -9.63
CA LYS A 342 8.37 28.29 -8.45
C LYS A 342 8.07 26.92 -7.85
N GLU A 343 7.72 25.96 -8.70
CA GLU A 343 7.33 24.60 -8.32
C GLU A 343 8.46 23.87 -7.59
N TRP A 344 9.72 24.11 -7.96
CA TRP A 344 10.89 23.58 -7.25
C TRP A 344 11.06 24.20 -5.86
N LYS A 345 10.80 25.50 -5.72
CA LYS A 345 10.79 26.18 -4.40
C LYS A 345 9.67 25.63 -3.52
N ASP A 346 8.48 25.44 -4.09
CA ASP A 346 7.33 24.85 -3.39
C ASP A 346 7.65 23.40 -2.95
N PHE A 347 8.25 22.58 -3.83
CA PHE A 347 8.73 21.24 -3.51
C PHE A 347 9.64 21.23 -2.27
N ARG A 348 10.65 22.10 -2.24
CA ARG A 348 11.59 22.19 -1.10
C ARG A 348 10.87 22.62 0.17
N GLY A 349 10.00 23.63 0.11
CA GLY A 349 9.19 24.07 1.25
C GLY A 349 8.31 22.95 1.82
N PHE A 350 7.69 22.13 0.96
CA PHE A 350 6.94 20.96 1.40
C PHE A 350 7.84 19.89 2.03
N CYS A 351 9.04 19.65 1.50
CA CYS A 351 10.00 18.72 2.09
C CYS A 351 10.41 19.13 3.52
N PHE A 352 10.73 20.41 3.73
CA PHE A 352 11.09 20.96 5.05
C PHE A 352 9.93 20.80 6.04
N SER A 353 8.74 21.26 5.65
CA SER A 353 7.54 21.19 6.47
C SER A 353 7.19 19.73 6.84
N ALA A 354 7.23 18.83 5.85
CA ALA A 354 6.94 17.43 6.06
C ALA A 354 7.94 16.75 7.00
N PHE A 355 9.23 17.05 6.86
CA PHE A 355 10.27 16.48 7.71
C PHE A 355 10.10 16.91 9.16
N ASN A 356 9.90 18.22 9.42
CA ASN A 356 9.69 18.72 10.78
C ASN A 356 8.40 18.19 11.41
N ILE A 357 7.28 18.13 10.68
CA ILE A 357 6.04 17.52 11.19
C ILE A 357 6.27 16.05 11.59
N LEU A 358 6.93 15.26 10.74
CA LEU A 358 7.17 13.85 11.04
C LEU A 358 8.16 13.67 12.20
N ARG A 359 9.17 14.54 12.33
CA ARG A 359 10.09 14.58 13.49
C ARG A 359 9.35 14.78 14.80
N ARG A 360 8.39 15.72 14.87
CA ARG A 360 7.55 15.93 16.06
C ARG A 360 6.73 14.70 16.46
N HIS A 361 6.51 13.77 15.53
CA HIS A 361 5.77 12.52 15.75
C HIS A 361 6.65 11.26 15.68
N ALA A 362 7.98 11.39 15.74
CA ALA A 362 8.91 10.28 15.59
C ALA A 362 8.65 9.16 16.61
N ASN A 363 8.32 9.49 17.87
CA ASN A 363 8.05 8.49 18.92
C ASN A 363 6.95 7.50 18.54
N LEU A 364 5.87 7.95 17.90
CA LEU A 364 4.80 7.06 17.45
C LEU A 364 5.32 6.12 16.36
N ILE A 365 6.05 6.66 15.39
CA ILE A 365 6.59 5.92 14.25
C ILE A 365 7.60 4.87 14.75
N LEU A 366 8.51 5.25 15.65
CA LEU A 366 9.51 4.36 16.24
C LEU A 366 8.89 3.27 17.10
N ASN A 367 7.88 3.58 17.92
CA ASN A 367 7.16 2.58 18.71
C ASN A 367 6.48 1.53 17.83
N LEU A 368 5.85 1.95 16.73
CA LEU A 368 5.24 1.02 15.77
C LEU A 368 6.29 0.12 15.11
N PHE A 369 7.46 0.68 14.73
CA PHE A 369 8.56 -0.14 14.22
C PHE A 369 9.08 -1.14 15.26
N SER A 370 9.20 -0.72 16.52
CA SER A 370 9.65 -1.60 17.61
C SER A 370 8.73 -2.80 17.79
N LEU A 371 7.41 -2.63 17.63
CA LEU A 371 6.45 -3.74 17.71
C LEU A 371 6.53 -4.72 16.53
N MET A 372 7.14 -4.31 15.42
CA MET A 372 7.24 -5.12 14.19
C MET A 372 8.54 -5.91 14.08
N LEU A 373 9.50 -5.72 14.99
CA LEU A 373 10.82 -6.39 14.95
C LEU A 373 10.72 -7.92 14.96
N ASP A 374 9.69 -8.46 15.62
CA ASP A 374 9.47 -9.90 15.74
C ASP A 374 8.47 -10.48 14.73
N ALA A 375 8.01 -9.68 13.75
CA ALA A 375 7.08 -10.12 12.71
C ALA A 375 7.66 -11.16 11.72
N GLY A 376 8.95 -11.51 11.84
CA GLY A 376 9.59 -12.49 10.95
C GLY A 376 9.66 -12.05 9.49
N ILE A 377 9.62 -10.75 9.22
CA ILE A 377 9.74 -10.17 7.87
C ILE A 377 11.23 -10.24 7.45
N PRO A 378 11.56 -10.76 6.25
CA PRO A 378 12.93 -11.07 5.85
C PRO A 378 13.95 -9.94 6.04
N ASP A 379 13.62 -8.71 5.60
CA ASP A 379 14.54 -7.57 5.71
C ASP A 379 14.74 -7.09 7.15
N ILE A 380 13.70 -7.17 7.97
CA ILE A 380 13.74 -6.79 9.39
C ILE A 380 14.52 -7.85 10.18
N ALA A 381 14.35 -9.13 9.85
CA ALA A 381 14.94 -10.25 10.55
C ALA A 381 16.48 -10.25 10.54
N ILE A 382 17.11 -9.65 9.53
CA ILE A 382 18.57 -9.68 9.37
C ILE A 382 19.28 -8.63 10.25
N GLU A 383 18.64 -7.50 10.57
CA GLU A 383 19.22 -6.46 11.44
C GLU A 383 18.21 -5.95 12.48
N LYS A 384 17.51 -6.86 13.16
CA LYS A 384 16.45 -6.55 14.13
C LYS A 384 16.86 -5.48 15.14
N ASP A 385 18.02 -5.65 15.78
CA ASP A 385 18.49 -4.76 16.86
C ASP A 385 18.85 -3.34 16.39
N LYS A 386 19.15 -3.19 15.09
CA LYS A 386 19.58 -1.91 14.49
C LYS A 386 18.49 -1.26 13.66
N ALA A 387 17.42 -1.98 13.32
CA ALA A 387 16.34 -1.51 12.45
C ALA A 387 15.71 -0.20 12.97
N VAL A 388 15.32 -0.17 14.25
CA VAL A 388 14.73 1.04 14.87
C VAL A 388 15.76 2.16 14.95
N GLN A 389 17.00 1.86 15.34
CA GLN A 389 18.08 2.85 15.44
C GLN A 389 18.38 3.50 14.10
N LYS A 390 18.36 2.75 12.98
CA LYS A 390 18.56 3.31 11.64
C LYS A 390 17.47 4.31 11.25
N VAL A 391 16.22 4.04 11.62
CA VAL A 391 15.10 4.95 11.36
C VAL A 391 15.20 6.17 12.28
N GLU A 392 15.51 5.97 13.56
CA GLU A 392 15.72 7.04 14.53
C GLU A 392 16.82 8.02 14.09
N GLN A 393 17.96 7.50 13.66
CA GLN A 393 19.08 8.31 13.14
C GLN A 393 18.67 9.18 11.94
N ARG A 394 17.73 8.72 11.12
CA ARG A 394 17.22 9.48 9.95
C ARG A 394 16.27 10.61 10.34
N PHE A 395 15.72 10.59 11.55
CA PHE A 395 14.93 11.71 12.05
C PHE A 395 15.78 12.89 12.53
N HIS A 396 17.05 12.65 12.91
CA HIS A 396 17.94 13.70 13.43
C HIS A 396 17.32 14.51 14.58
N LEU A 397 16.72 13.82 15.56
CA LEU A 397 15.93 14.42 16.65
C LEU A 397 16.71 15.44 17.50
N GLU A 398 18.04 15.38 17.47
CA GLU A 398 18.96 16.31 18.12
C GLU A 398 19.01 17.71 17.49
N MET A 399 18.62 17.85 16.21
CA MET A 399 18.69 19.11 15.48
C MET A 399 17.53 20.06 15.83
N THR A 400 17.72 21.37 15.70
CA THR A 400 16.61 22.35 15.68
C THR A 400 15.85 22.27 14.35
N GLU A 401 14.69 22.92 14.24
CA GLU A 401 13.94 22.96 12.97
C GLU A 401 14.76 23.63 11.85
N GLU A 402 15.52 24.69 12.15
CA GLU A 402 16.37 25.37 11.17
C GLU A 402 17.54 24.49 10.71
N MET A 403 18.17 23.76 11.63
CA MET A 403 19.23 22.82 11.31
C MET A 403 18.70 21.64 10.49
N ALA A 404 17.49 21.17 10.79
CA ALA A 404 16.81 20.12 10.06
C ALA A 404 16.50 20.55 8.61
N ASP A 405 16.05 21.79 8.41
CA ASP A 405 15.81 22.36 7.08
C ASP A 405 17.10 22.43 6.26
N GLN A 406 18.19 22.91 6.86
CA GLN A 406 19.52 22.93 6.22
C GLN A 406 19.99 21.52 5.86
N HIS A 407 19.78 20.55 6.74
CA HIS A 407 20.10 19.15 6.47
C HIS A 407 19.34 18.60 5.27
N ILE A 408 18.02 18.76 5.24
CA ILE A 408 17.20 18.31 4.09
C ILE A 408 17.61 19.05 2.81
N GLN A 409 17.92 20.35 2.87
CA GLN A 409 18.42 21.10 1.72
C GLN A 409 19.72 20.48 1.17
N MET A 410 20.69 20.14 2.04
CA MET A 410 21.92 19.47 1.62
C MET A 410 21.63 18.12 0.94
N LEU A 411 20.74 17.30 1.51
CA LEU A 411 20.39 16.00 0.91
C LEU A 411 19.73 16.14 -0.47
N ILE A 412 18.89 17.16 -0.66
CA ILE A 412 18.28 17.48 -1.96
C ILE A 412 19.38 17.86 -2.94
N ASP A 413 20.28 18.76 -2.57
CA ASP A 413 21.35 19.25 -3.44
C ASP A 413 22.32 18.14 -3.82
N GLU A 414 22.73 17.28 -2.89
CA GLU A 414 23.55 16.10 -3.17
C GLU A 414 22.86 15.15 -4.16
N SER A 415 21.56 14.91 -3.97
CA SER A 415 20.80 13.98 -4.81
C SER A 415 20.59 14.50 -6.23
N VAL A 416 20.47 15.81 -6.39
CA VAL A 416 20.40 16.47 -7.70
C VAL A 416 21.78 16.50 -8.34
N ASN A 417 22.81 16.98 -7.63
CA ASN A 417 24.16 17.16 -8.17
C ASN A 417 24.86 15.85 -8.55
N ALA A 418 24.62 14.76 -7.82
CA ALA A 418 25.12 13.43 -8.19
C ALA A 418 24.62 12.95 -9.57
N LYS A 419 23.60 13.59 -10.12
CA LYS A 419 22.99 13.29 -11.43
C LYS A 419 23.22 14.40 -12.48
N MET A 420 23.85 15.52 -12.09
CA MET A 420 24.05 16.71 -12.93
C MET A 420 25.19 16.68 -13.97
N PRO A 421 26.17 15.75 -13.99
CA PRO A 421 27.18 15.76 -15.07
C PRO A 421 26.58 15.77 -16.49
N ILE A 422 25.39 15.20 -16.66
CA ILE A 422 24.68 15.12 -17.95
C ILE A 422 23.99 16.45 -18.33
N ILE A 423 23.54 17.25 -17.36
CA ILE A 423 22.82 18.51 -17.63
C ILE A 423 23.79 19.65 -17.93
N VAL A 424 24.90 19.73 -17.19
CA VAL A 424 25.93 20.76 -17.47
C VAL A 424 26.49 20.56 -18.88
N ASP A 425 26.72 19.32 -19.30
CA ASP A 425 27.15 19.00 -20.66
C ASP A 425 26.08 19.32 -21.72
N LEU A 426 24.80 19.05 -21.45
CA LEU A 426 23.70 19.40 -22.37
C LEU A 426 23.51 20.91 -22.52
N VAL A 427 23.57 21.65 -21.43
CA VAL A 427 23.47 23.13 -21.43
C VAL A 427 24.72 23.73 -22.06
N HIS A 428 25.91 23.16 -21.82
CA HIS A 428 27.15 23.64 -22.42
C HIS A 428 27.20 23.36 -23.94
N ASN A 429 26.73 22.19 -24.38
CA ASN A 429 26.62 21.86 -25.81
C ASN A 429 25.55 22.71 -26.51
N PHE A 430 24.41 22.99 -25.86
CA PHE A 430 23.38 23.87 -26.41
C PHE A 430 23.84 25.33 -26.51
N THR A 431 24.59 25.82 -25.52
CA THR A 431 25.19 27.17 -25.57
C THR A 431 26.33 27.28 -26.57
N GLN A 432 27.06 26.20 -26.88
CA GLN A 432 28.03 26.17 -27.97
C GLN A 432 27.35 26.12 -29.35
N TYR A 433 26.22 25.42 -29.50
CA TYR A 433 25.46 25.37 -30.75
C TYR A 433 24.80 26.71 -31.12
N MET A 434 24.40 27.51 -30.12
CA MET A 434 23.86 28.87 -30.34
C MET A 434 24.94 29.94 -30.54
N ARG A 435 26.23 29.58 -30.43
CA ARG A 435 27.38 30.48 -30.60
C ARG A 435 28.14 30.30 -31.92
N ASN A 436 27.74 29.31 -32.72
CA ASN A 436 28.08 29.15 -34.14
C ASN A 436 26.84 29.44 -34.98
#